data_AF-A0A2D4H718-F1
#
_entry.id   AF-A0A2D4H718-F1
#
_cell.length_a   1.000
_cell.length_b   1.000
_cell.length_c   1.000
_cell.angle_alpha   90.00
_cell.angle_beta   90.00
_cell.angle_gamma   90.00
#
_symmetry.space_group_name_H-M   'P 1'
#
loop_
_entity.id
_entity.type
_entity.pdbx_description
1 polymer ?
#
loop_
_entity_poly.entity_id
_entity_poly.type
_entity_poly.pdbx_seq_one_letter_code
_entity_poly.pdbx_strand_id
1 'polypeptide(L)'
;MHYDSLFFFVLCALGAGKRKATTKLELCFKRQKMADITDGTNSNHLLTDHQLMILAMKMGKDWKVIGIGCLKLTLQDIEQIEAKEEDVNMYKCMMLRKWRDSEQNNGTAHNLYKCLDGQVSHELLELLKGFLQQT
;
A
#
# COMPACT_ATOMS: atom_id res chain seq x y z
N MET A 1 34.17 -2.95 33.34
CA MET A 1 33.28 -3.22 32.19
C MET A 1 31.88 -2.83 32.62
N HIS A 2 31.07 -2.00 31.98
CA HIS A 2 31.19 -1.01 30.91
C HIS A 2 29.74 -0.48 30.82
N TYR A 3 29.52 0.81 31.16
CA TYR A 3 28.43 1.76 30.79
C TYR A 3 26.97 1.25 30.63
N ASP A 4 25.86 1.90 31.00
CA ASP A 4 25.42 3.15 31.66
C ASP A 4 23.88 3.06 31.42
N SER A 5 22.92 3.11 32.34
CA SER A 5 22.64 4.04 33.44
C SER A 5 22.59 5.52 33.09
N LEU A 6 21.98 5.89 31.96
CA LEU A 6 21.18 7.11 31.84
C LEU A 6 20.49 7.07 30.48
N PHE A 7 19.16 7.00 30.44
CA PHE A 7 18.33 7.92 29.66
C PHE A 7 16.86 7.53 29.91
N PHE A 8 16.26 8.28 30.82
CA PHE A 8 14.88 8.76 30.73
C PHE A 8 13.80 7.75 31.19
N PHE A 9 13.23 7.79 32.39
CA PHE A 9 13.07 8.89 33.36
C PHE A 9 12.88 10.27 32.71
N VAL A 10 12.11 10.33 31.63
CA VAL A 10 11.48 11.57 31.16
C VAL A 10 10.00 11.28 30.96
N LEU A 11 9.26 11.75 31.96
CA LEU A 11 7.94 12.33 31.84
C LEU A 11 6.77 11.39 31.51
N CYS A 12 6.29 10.73 32.56
CA CYS A 12 4.90 10.96 32.96
C CYS A 12 4.75 12.44 33.39
N ALA A 13 4.26 13.32 32.52
CA ALA A 13 3.52 14.54 32.89
C ALA A 13 3.08 15.35 31.65
N LEU A 14 1.94 16.03 31.80
CA LEU A 14 1.15 16.81 30.82
C LEU A 14 0.36 15.94 29.84
N GLY A 15 -0.97 15.97 29.76
CA GLY A 15 -1.91 17.06 30.05
C GLY A 15 -2.94 17.05 28.92
N ALA A 16 -4.22 17.22 29.28
CA ALA A 16 -5.42 17.28 28.43
C ALA A 16 -5.22 17.36 26.89
N GLY A 17 -5.69 16.34 26.18
CA GLY A 17 -5.81 16.33 24.73
C GLY A 17 -7.04 15.56 24.28
N LYS A 18 -8.13 16.30 24.03
CA LYS A 18 -9.35 15.92 23.31
C LYS A 18 -9.15 14.71 22.38
N ARG A 19 -9.84 13.60 22.66
CA ARG A 19 -9.93 12.43 21.76
C ARG A 19 -10.51 12.89 20.41
N LYS A 20 -9.65 13.18 19.44
CA LYS A 20 -10.00 13.10 18.02
C LYS A 20 -9.59 11.70 17.58
N ALA A 21 -10.60 10.87 17.30
CA ALA A 21 -10.41 9.65 16.54
C ALA A 21 -9.99 10.10 15.13
N THR A 22 -8.69 10.29 14.94
CA THR A 22 -8.12 10.50 13.61
C THR A 22 -8.07 9.13 12.97
N THR A 23 -8.95 8.92 12.01
CA THR A 23 -9.08 7.70 11.22
C THR A 23 -7.70 7.23 10.76
N LYS A 24 -7.39 5.93 10.91
CA LYS A 24 -6.14 5.25 10.48
C LYS A 24 -5.70 5.59 9.04
N LEU A 25 -6.61 6.16 8.24
CA LEU A 25 -6.44 6.71 6.91
C LEU A 25 -5.35 7.80 6.80
N GLU A 26 -5.16 8.65 7.81
CA GLU A 26 -4.31 9.85 7.71
C GLU A 26 -2.79 9.60 7.88
N LEU A 27 -2.37 8.44 8.40
CA LEU A 27 -0.96 8.21 8.79
C LEU A 27 -0.08 7.60 7.68
N CYS A 28 -0.66 6.98 6.65
CA CYS A 28 0.14 6.30 5.61
C CYS A 28 0.74 7.26 4.59
N PHE A 29 0.20 8.47 4.42
CA PHE A 29 0.70 9.43 3.44
C PHE A 29 2.02 10.12 3.84
N LYS A 30 2.45 9.97 5.10
CA LYS A 30 3.55 10.79 5.65
C LYS A 30 4.96 10.21 5.44
N ARG A 31 5.10 8.99 4.91
CA ARG A 31 6.40 8.35 4.63
C ARG A 31 6.56 7.97 3.16
N GLN A 32 6.45 8.93 2.25
CA GLN A 32 7.28 8.93 1.05
C GLN A 32 7.26 10.29 0.41
N LYS A 33 8.44 10.89 0.31
CA LYS A 33 8.71 12.05 -0.52
C LYS A 33 8.43 11.63 -1.97
N MET A 34 7.22 11.92 -2.46
CA MET A 34 6.93 11.87 -3.89
C MET A 34 7.73 12.99 -4.54
N ALA A 35 8.70 12.60 -5.38
CA ALA A 35 9.24 13.50 -6.36
C ALA A 35 8.11 13.77 -7.36
N ASP A 36 7.56 14.98 -7.27
CA ASP A 36 6.76 15.59 -8.32
C ASP A 36 7.64 15.66 -9.57
N ILE A 37 7.35 14.83 -10.56
CA ILE A 37 7.77 15.04 -11.94
C ILE A 37 6.52 14.86 -12.79
N THR A 38 5.91 15.99 -13.12
CA THR A 38 5.02 16.17 -14.26
C THR A 38 5.67 15.63 -15.54
N ASP A 39 4.96 14.77 -16.28
CA ASP A 39 4.88 14.92 -17.74
C ASP A 39 3.60 14.28 -18.30
N GLY A 40 2.96 14.99 -19.21
CA GLY A 40 1.68 14.65 -19.80
C GLY A 40 1.82 13.52 -20.82
N THR A 41 1.35 12.32 -20.49
CA THR A 41 1.03 11.31 -21.49
C THR A 41 -0.08 10.40 -20.95
N ASN A 42 -1.33 10.72 -21.26
CA ASN A 42 -2.51 9.83 -21.17
C ASN A 42 -2.61 8.93 -19.91
N SER A 43 -2.37 9.50 -18.73
CA SER A 43 -2.39 8.81 -17.44
C SER A 43 -3.78 8.41 -16.93
N ASN A 44 -4.84 8.65 -17.70
CA ASN A 44 -6.24 8.36 -17.32
C ASN A 44 -6.54 6.88 -17.08
N HIS A 45 -5.63 5.97 -17.45
CA HIS A 45 -5.83 4.52 -17.32
C HIS A 45 -5.01 3.86 -16.20
N LEU A 46 -3.94 4.50 -15.71
CA LEU A 46 -3.03 3.91 -14.71
C LEU A 46 -3.58 4.10 -13.30
N LEU A 47 -3.41 3.08 -12.45
CA LEU A 47 -3.81 3.17 -11.06
C LEU A 47 -2.90 4.13 -10.29
N THR A 48 -3.52 5.17 -9.71
CA THR A 48 -2.85 6.11 -8.81
C THR A 48 -2.47 5.44 -7.49
N ASP A 49 -1.47 5.96 -6.79
CA ASP A 49 -1.07 5.43 -5.48
C ASP A 49 -2.20 5.45 -4.45
N HIS A 50 -3.09 6.42 -4.55
CA HIS A 50 -4.30 6.49 -3.72
C HIS A 50 -5.25 5.31 -4.00
N GLN A 51 -5.50 4.98 -5.26
CA GLN A 51 -6.34 3.82 -5.63
C GLN A 51 -5.69 2.51 -5.18
N LEU A 52 -4.37 2.36 -5.33
CA LEU A 52 -3.63 1.19 -4.85
C LEU A 52 -3.70 1.04 -3.32
N MET A 53 -3.66 2.15 -2.58
CA MET A 53 -3.81 2.13 -1.12
C MET A 53 -5.21 1.66 -0.70
N ILE A 54 -6.27 2.16 -1.35
CA ILE A 54 -7.63 1.71 -1.04
C ILE A 54 -7.78 0.20 -1.32
N LEU A 55 -7.23 -0.28 -2.43
CA LEU A 55 -7.20 -1.72 -2.76
C LEU A 55 -6.45 -2.52 -1.69
N ALA A 56 -5.28 -2.05 -1.28
CA ALA A 56 -4.46 -2.66 -0.24
C ALA A 56 -5.21 -2.78 1.09
N MET A 57 -5.98 -1.77 1.48
CA MET A 57 -6.78 -1.81 2.70
C MET A 57 -7.88 -2.87 2.67
N LYS A 58 -8.43 -3.17 1.49
CA LYS A 58 -9.45 -4.21 1.31
C LYS A 58 -8.87 -5.61 1.06
N MET A 59 -7.56 -5.69 0.80
CA MET A 59 -6.90 -6.95 0.53
C MET A 59 -6.74 -7.77 1.81
N GLY A 60 -6.95 -9.09 1.72
CA GLY A 60 -6.87 -10.01 2.84
C GLY A 60 -5.44 -10.27 3.33
N LYS A 61 -5.32 -11.19 4.29
CA LYS A 61 -4.02 -11.69 4.77
C LYS A 61 -3.27 -12.52 3.72
N ASP A 62 -3.99 -13.01 2.70
CA ASP A 62 -3.47 -13.85 1.61
C ASP A 62 -2.74 -13.04 0.52
N TRP A 63 -2.49 -11.75 0.76
CA TRP A 63 -1.82 -10.85 -0.18
C TRP A 63 -0.47 -11.38 -0.69
N LYS A 64 0.29 -12.13 0.11
CA LYS A 64 1.56 -12.73 -0.31
C LYS A 64 1.36 -13.80 -1.38
N VAL A 65 0.36 -14.67 -1.19
CA VAL A 65 0.01 -15.73 -2.13
C VAL A 65 -0.48 -15.11 -3.44
N ILE A 66 -1.28 -14.06 -3.34
CA ILE A 66 -1.75 -13.28 -4.50
C ILE A 66 -0.56 -12.61 -5.21
N GLY A 67 0.36 -11.99 -4.47
CA GLY A 67 1.54 -11.35 -5.03
C GLY A 67 2.38 -12.31 -5.89
N ILE A 68 2.63 -13.51 -5.36
CA ILE A 68 3.43 -14.51 -6.06
C ILE A 68 2.64 -15.17 -7.20
N GLY A 69 1.42 -15.61 -6.93
CA GLY A 69 0.63 -16.41 -7.88
C GLY A 69 -0.07 -15.59 -8.97
N CYS A 70 -0.53 -14.39 -8.64
CA CYS A 70 -1.37 -13.58 -9.53
C CYS A 70 -0.61 -12.39 -10.14
N LEU A 71 0.26 -11.76 -9.34
CA LEU A 71 0.99 -10.56 -9.73
C LEU A 71 2.43 -10.86 -10.20
N LYS A 72 2.83 -12.15 -10.20
CA LYS A 72 4.15 -12.62 -10.64
C LYS A 72 5.33 -11.97 -9.90
N LEU A 73 5.13 -11.54 -8.65
CA LEU A 73 6.24 -11.11 -7.80
C LEU A 73 7.06 -12.32 -7.35
N THR A 74 8.35 -12.11 -7.15
CA THR A 74 9.22 -13.15 -6.58
C THR A 74 9.09 -13.17 -5.05
N LEU A 75 9.45 -14.31 -4.43
CA LEU A 75 9.52 -14.40 -2.97
C LEU A 75 10.46 -13.33 -2.39
N GLN A 76 11.60 -13.10 -3.06
CA GLN A 76 12.56 -12.07 -2.67
C GLN A 76 11.93 -10.67 -2.65
N ASP A 77 11.02 -10.38 -3.57
CA ASP A 77 10.31 -9.10 -3.58
C ASP A 77 9.40 -8.94 -2.38
N ILE A 78 8.69 -10.02 -1.99
CA ILE A 78 7.83 -10.04 -0.81
C ILE A 78 8.66 -9.84 0.46
N GLU A 79 9.78 -10.55 0.59
CA GLU A 79 10.69 -10.42 1.74
C GLU A 79 11.28 -9.01 1.84
N GLN A 80 11.68 -8.40 0.72
CA GLN A 80 12.16 -7.02 0.72
C GLN A 80 11.08 -6.00 1.10
N ILE A 81 9.82 -6.25 0.73
CA ILE A 81 8.70 -5.38 1.11
C ILE A 81 8.46 -5.47 2.62
N GLU A 82 8.48 -6.69 3.18
CA GLU A 82 8.33 -6.90 4.62
C GLU A 82 9.49 -6.31 5.43
N ALA A 83 10.71 -6.39 4.91
CA ALA A 83 11.88 -5.85 5.59
C ALA A 83 11.92 -4.30 5.63
N LYS A 84 11.18 -3.61 4.75
CA LYS A 84 11.24 -2.15 4.60
C LYS A 84 10.22 -1.38 5.45
N GLU A 85 9.09 -1.99 5.77
CA GLU A 85 7.97 -1.34 6.45
C GLU A 85 7.51 -2.20 7.63
N GLU A 86 6.63 -1.70 8.50
CA GLU A 86 6.03 -2.49 9.61
C GLU A 86 4.49 -2.54 9.53
N ASP A 87 3.89 -1.74 8.64
CA ASP A 87 2.43 -1.70 8.47
C ASP A 87 1.99 -2.65 7.35
N VAL A 88 1.14 -3.61 7.71
CA VAL A 88 0.56 -4.61 6.80
C VAL A 88 -0.18 -3.98 5.61
N ASN A 89 -0.81 -2.83 5.79
CA ASN A 89 -1.45 -2.10 4.69
C ASN A 89 -0.41 -1.48 3.75
N MET A 90 0.73 -1.05 4.29
CA MET A 90 1.83 -0.53 3.48
C MET A 90 2.49 -1.63 2.67
N TYR A 91 2.69 -2.83 3.22
CA TYR A 91 3.20 -3.98 2.45
C TYR A 91 2.35 -4.28 1.21
N LYS A 92 1.02 -4.33 1.42
CA LYS A 92 0.06 -4.59 0.35
C LYS A 92 0.09 -3.49 -0.71
N CYS A 93 0.17 -2.22 -0.31
CA CYS A 93 0.27 -1.11 -1.24
C CYS A 93 1.59 -1.15 -2.03
N MET A 94 2.71 -1.47 -1.37
CA MET A 94 4.02 -1.59 -2.00
C MET A 94 4.09 -2.77 -2.99
N MET A 95 3.46 -3.89 -2.66
CA MET A 95 3.31 -5.03 -3.57
C MET A 95 2.52 -4.64 -4.83
N LEU A 96 1.38 -3.96 -4.67
CA LEU A 96 0.58 -3.49 -5.80
C LEU A 96 1.32 -2.45 -6.65
N ARG A 97 2.08 -1.55 -6.01
CA ARG A 97 2.95 -0.59 -6.72
C ARG A 97 4.02 -1.32 -7.52
N LYS A 98 4.69 -2.30 -6.92
CA LYS A 98 5.73 -3.08 -7.60
C LYS A 98 5.20 -3.84 -8.81
N TRP A 99 4.00 -4.40 -8.70
CA TRP A 99 3.29 -4.97 -9.85
C TRP A 99 3.04 -3.93 -10.94
N ARG A 100 2.48 -2.76 -10.60
CA ARG A 100 2.22 -1.67 -11.54
C ARG A 100 3.49 -1.25 -12.29
N ASP A 101 4.58 -1.07 -11.54
CA ASP A 101 5.87 -0.63 -12.07
C ASP A 101 6.50 -1.71 -12.97
N SER A 102 6.29 -3.00 -12.66
CA SER A 102 6.73 -4.12 -13.52
C SER A 102 5.94 -4.24 -14.83
N GLU A 103 4.67 -3.82 -14.82
CA GLU A 103 3.78 -3.84 -15.97
C GLU A 103 3.90 -2.55 -16.83
N GLN A 104 4.73 -1.59 -16.43
CA GLN A 104 4.97 -0.31 -17.14
C GLN A 104 3.65 0.43 -17.47
N ASN A 105 3.18 0.32 -18.72
CA ASN A 105 1.94 0.94 -19.21
C ASN A 105 0.68 0.08 -18.99
N ASN A 106 0.85 -1.16 -18.55
CA ASN A 106 -0.24 -2.10 -18.28
C ASN A 106 -0.72 -2.07 -16.82
N GLY A 107 -0.21 -1.16 -15.99
CA GLY A 107 -0.59 -0.98 -14.59
C GLY A 107 -1.99 -0.38 -14.38
N THR A 108 -2.98 -0.87 -15.11
CA THR A 108 -4.36 -0.37 -15.14
C THR A 108 -5.28 -1.18 -14.24
N ALA A 109 -6.44 -0.62 -13.88
CA ALA A 109 -7.48 -1.33 -13.12
C ALA A 109 -7.94 -2.63 -13.81
N HIS A 110 -7.92 -2.65 -15.15
CA HIS A 110 -8.36 -3.79 -15.96
C HIS A 110 -7.42 -4.99 -15.87
N ASN A 111 -6.13 -4.71 -15.98
CA ASN A 111 -5.13 -5.76 -15.88
C ASN A 111 -5.02 -6.28 -14.45
N LEU A 112 -5.16 -5.40 -13.46
CA LEU A 112 -5.23 -5.82 -12.06
C LEU A 112 -6.47 -6.69 -11.80
N TYR A 113 -7.63 -6.30 -12.34
CA TYR A 113 -8.86 -7.09 -12.28
C TYR A 113 -8.64 -8.50 -12.83
N LYS A 114 -8.06 -8.63 -14.03
CA LYS A 114 -7.77 -9.94 -14.63
C LYS A 114 -6.82 -10.80 -13.80
N CYS A 115 -5.82 -10.21 -13.18
CA CYS A 115 -4.91 -10.93 -12.29
C CYS A 115 -5.62 -11.44 -11.03
N LEU A 116 -6.57 -10.67 -10.49
CA LEU A 116 -7.20 -10.93 -9.20
C LEU A 116 -8.56 -11.64 -9.30
N ASP A 117 -9.12 -11.78 -10.51
CA ASP A 117 -10.40 -12.43 -10.77
C ASP A 117 -10.39 -13.87 -10.22
N GLY A 118 -11.35 -14.16 -9.34
CA GLY A 118 -11.47 -15.46 -8.66
C GLY A 118 -10.47 -15.73 -7.52
N GLN A 119 -9.54 -14.81 -7.22
CA GLN A 119 -8.49 -15.00 -6.19
C GLN A 119 -8.65 -14.09 -4.97
N VAL A 120 -9.54 -13.09 -5.04
CA VAL A 120 -9.76 -12.08 -4.00
C VAL A 120 -11.24 -11.95 -3.64
N SER A 121 -11.53 -11.31 -2.50
CA SER A 121 -12.88 -11.03 -2.04
C SER A 121 -13.68 -10.21 -3.05
N HIS A 122 -14.99 -10.46 -3.12
CA HIS A 122 -15.91 -9.72 -4.00
C HIS A 122 -15.84 -8.20 -3.79
N GLU A 123 -15.68 -7.75 -2.54
CA GLU A 123 -15.53 -6.32 -2.21
C GLU A 123 -14.35 -5.66 -2.93
N LEU A 124 -13.21 -6.36 -3.08
CA LEU A 124 -12.04 -5.83 -3.77
C LEU A 124 -12.25 -5.80 -5.28
N LEU A 125 -12.95 -6.80 -5.84
CA LEU A 125 -13.35 -6.82 -7.26
C LEU A 125 -14.34 -5.70 -7.59
N GLU A 126 -15.29 -5.41 -6.72
CA GLU A 126 -16.22 -4.29 -6.88
C GLU A 126 -15.50 -2.94 -6.86
N LEU A 127 -14.49 -2.79 -5.99
CA LEU A 127 -13.67 -1.58 -5.96
C LEU A 127 -12.89 -1.39 -7.27
N LEU A 128 -12.32 -2.47 -7.82
CA LEU A 128 -11.65 -2.45 -9.13
C LEU A 128 -12.62 -2.10 -10.26
N LYS A 129 -13.83 -2.66 -10.25
CA LYS A 129 -14.89 -2.31 -11.21
C LYS A 129 -15.28 -0.83 -11.11
N GLY A 130 -15.35 -0.29 -9.90
CA GLY A 130 -15.59 1.14 -9.68
C GLY A 130 -14.51 2.04 -10.28
N PHE A 131 -13.26 1.57 -10.34
CA PHE A 131 -12.17 2.29 -11.02
C PHE A 131 -12.21 2.13 -12.54
N LEU A 132 -12.71 0.99 -13.05
CA LEU A 132 -12.90 0.77 -14.50
C LEU A 132 -13.96 1.67 -15.11
N GLN A 133 -14.98 2.05 -14.34
CA GLN A 133 -16.08 2.89 -14.81
C GLN A 133 -15.77 4.40 -14.80
N GLN A 134 -14.63 4.80 -14.22
CA GLN A 134 -14.20 6.21 -14.10
C GLN A 134 -13.20 6.63 -15.20
N THR A 135 -12.88 5.74 -16.14
CA THR A 135 -12.06 6.01 -17.33
C THR A 135 -12.95 6.31 -18.53
#